data_AF-A0A531MQA6-F1
#
_entry.id   AF-A0A531MQA6-F1
#
_cell.length_a   1.000
_cell.length_b   1.000
_cell.length_c   1.000
_cell.angle_alpha   90.00
_cell.angle_beta   90.00
_cell.angle_gamma   90.00
#
_symmetry.space_group_name_H-M   'P 1'
#
loop_
_entity.id
_entity.type
_entity.pdbx_description
1 polymer ?
#
loop_
_entity_poly.entity_id
_entity_poly.type
_entity_poly.pdbx_seq_one_letter_code
_entity_poly.pdbx_strand_id
1 'polypeptide(L)'
;LAQHLHALEQANAAGDVKSYLRANYAFHFSIYRAAGSENILNIIENLWLQISPYFNMLHDSGNYSTANEHHQEMFAALRDRDGEAVKAAVRADIDAAFNVLVGLLK
;
A
#
# COMPACT_ATOMS: atom_id res chain seq x y z
N LEU A 1 9.48 -2.55 8.76
CA LEU A 1 9.12 -2.55 7.32
C LEU A 1 9.33 -3.90 6.66
N ALA A 2 10.53 -4.51 6.70
CA ALA A 2 10.78 -5.83 6.10
C ALA A 2 9.78 -6.93 6.53
N GLN A 3 9.40 -6.98 7.82
CA GLN A 3 8.37 -7.91 8.30
C GLN A 3 7.01 -7.75 7.62
N HIS A 4 6.64 -6.51 7.27
CA HIS A 4 5.35 -6.22 6.64
C HIS A 4 5.38 -6.61 5.16
N LEU A 5 6.51 -6.40 4.47
CA LEU A 5 6.71 -6.91 3.11
C LEU A 5 6.59 -8.43 3.07
N HIS A 6 7.25 -9.12 3.99
CA HIS A 6 7.17 -10.57 4.03
C HIS A 6 5.73 -11.06 4.29
N ALA A 7 4.99 -10.39 5.19
CA ALA A 7 3.59 -10.70 5.43
C ALA A 7 2.70 -10.43 4.20
N LEU A 8 2.97 -9.37 3.43
CA LEU A 8 2.28 -9.07 2.17
C LEU A 8 2.51 -10.17 1.12
N GLU A 9 3.76 -10.60 0.95
CA GLU A 9 4.13 -11.66 0.01
C GLU A 9 3.48 -12.99 0.38
N GLN A 10 3.56 -13.39 1.67
CA GLN A 10 2.93 -14.61 2.15
C GLN A 10 1.41 -14.59 2.00
N ALA A 11 0.76 -13.48 2.36
CA ALA A 11 -0.69 -13.36 2.26
C ALA A 11 -1.15 -13.38 0.79
N ASN A 12 -0.42 -12.73 -0.10
CA ASN A 12 -0.71 -12.77 -1.55
C ASN A 12 -0.56 -14.20 -2.09
N ALA A 13 0.54 -14.89 -1.77
CA ALA A 13 0.77 -16.26 -2.21
C ALA A 13 -0.29 -17.26 -1.68
N ALA A 14 -0.86 -16.99 -0.50
CA ALA A 14 -1.90 -17.80 0.10
C ALA A 14 -3.34 -17.42 -0.32
N GLY A 15 -3.52 -16.32 -1.07
CA GLY A 15 -4.85 -15.76 -1.37
C GLY A 15 -5.60 -15.27 -0.13
N ASP A 16 -4.89 -14.95 0.97
CA ASP A 16 -5.49 -14.46 2.21
C ASP A 16 -5.67 -12.95 2.16
N VAL A 17 -6.81 -12.53 1.60
CA VAL A 17 -7.22 -11.12 1.47
C VAL A 17 -7.15 -10.37 2.79
N LYS A 18 -7.64 -10.98 3.87
CA LYS A 18 -7.73 -10.32 5.18
C LYS A 18 -6.35 -10.04 5.75
N SER A 19 -5.45 -11.02 5.68
CA SER A 19 -4.07 -10.85 6.12
C SER A 19 -3.32 -9.87 5.23
N TYR A 20 -3.56 -9.89 3.91
CA TYR A 20 -2.95 -8.95 2.97
C TYR A 20 -3.34 -7.51 3.31
N LEU A 21 -4.63 -7.21 3.44
CA LEU A 21 -5.10 -5.85 3.75
C LEU A 21 -4.58 -5.34 5.11
N ARG A 22 -4.45 -6.23 6.10
CA ARG A 22 -3.85 -5.88 7.40
C ARG A 22 -2.36 -5.55 7.25
N ALA A 23 -1.61 -6.35 6.49
CA ALA A 23 -0.20 -6.11 6.23
C ALA A 23 0.02 -4.84 5.40
N ASN A 24 -0.84 -4.60 4.41
CA ASN A 24 -0.86 -3.40 3.56
C ASN A 24 -1.02 -2.13 4.40
N TYR A 25 -2.04 -2.09 5.25
CA TYR A 25 -2.23 -1.01 6.21
C TYR A 25 -0.99 -0.82 7.08
N ALA A 26 -0.48 -1.89 7.69
CA ALA A 26 0.67 -1.80 8.59
C ALA A 26 1.95 -1.30 7.89
N PHE A 27 2.17 -1.70 6.64
CA PHE A 27 3.29 -1.25 5.82
C PHE A 27 3.22 0.26 5.55
N HIS A 28 2.16 0.73 4.89
CA HIS A 28 1.99 2.14 4.54
C HIS A 28 1.97 3.05 5.77
N PHE A 29 1.23 2.68 6.81
CA PHE A 29 1.12 3.51 8.01
C PHE A 29 2.41 3.54 8.83
N SER A 30 3.29 2.55 8.71
CA SER A 30 4.63 2.65 9.29
C SER A 30 5.45 3.74 8.61
N ILE A 31 5.33 3.89 7.28
CA ILE A 31 5.99 4.95 6.50
C ILE A 31 5.41 6.32 6.86
N TYR A 32 4.07 6.44 6.87
CA TYR A 32 3.41 7.72 7.15
C TYR A 32 3.67 8.22 8.57
N ARG A 33 3.69 7.34 9.57
CA ARG A 33 4.05 7.71 10.95
C ARG A 33 5.51 8.16 11.06
N ALA A 34 6.42 7.54 10.31
CA ALA A 34 7.83 7.93 10.30
C ALA A 34 8.07 9.33 9.71
N ALA A 35 7.13 9.87 8.91
CA ALA A 35 7.20 11.23 8.39
C ALA A 35 6.97 12.31 9.47
N GLY A 36 6.45 11.95 10.65
CA GLY A 36 6.40 12.82 11.82
C GLY A 36 5.38 13.96 11.79
N SER A 37 4.47 13.99 10.80
CA SER A 37 3.40 15.01 10.72
C SER A 37 2.05 14.43 11.13
N GLU A 38 1.58 14.80 12.33
CA GLU A 38 0.28 14.37 12.85
C GLU A 38 -0.88 14.87 11.97
N ASN A 39 -0.80 16.10 11.46
CA ASN A 39 -1.83 16.67 10.59
C ASN A 39 -1.97 15.87 9.29
N ILE A 40 -0.85 15.53 8.64
CA ILE A 40 -0.87 14.73 7.41
C ILE A 40 -1.34 13.31 7.69
N LEU A 41 -0.88 12.70 8.78
CA LEU A 41 -1.31 11.36 9.19
C LEU A 41 -2.83 11.30 9.37
N ASN A 42 -3.42 12.28 10.07
CA ASN A 42 -4.87 12.36 10.27
C ASN A 42 -5.64 12.49 8.95
N ILE A 43 -5.13 13.25 7.99
CA ILE A 43 -5.74 13.36 6.65
C ILE A 43 -5.71 12.01 5.95
N ILE A 44 -4.56 11.32 5.97
CA ILE A 44 -4.40 10.01 5.33
C ILE A 44 -5.31 8.96 6.00
N GLU A 45 -5.42 8.93 7.33
CA GLU A 45 -6.32 8.01 8.04
C GLU A 45 -7.78 8.20 7.62
N ASN A 46 -8.25 9.44 7.51
CA ASN A 46 -9.62 9.74 7.08
C ASN A 46 -9.88 9.31 5.63
N LEU A 47 -8.93 9.55 4.72
CA LEU A 47 -9.05 9.12 3.33
C LEU A 47 -9.01 7.59 3.21
N TRP A 48 -8.15 6.93 3.99
CA TRP A 48 -8.04 5.48 4.03
C TRP A 48 -9.36 4.83 4.45
N LEU A 49 -10.02 5.36 5.49
CA LEU A 49 -11.31 4.83 5.96
C LEU A 49 -12.37 4.90 4.86
N GLN A 50 -12.43 5.99 4.11
CA GLN A 50 -13.41 6.18 3.02
C GLN A 50 -13.19 5.20 1.86
N ILE A 51 -11.94 4.89 1.52
CA ILE A 51 -11.62 4.00 0.40
C ILE A 51 -11.57 2.51 0.80
N SER A 52 -11.40 2.20 2.09
CA SER A 52 -11.24 0.82 2.58
C SER A 52 -12.34 -0.18 2.18
N PRO A 53 -13.63 0.19 2.02
CA PRO A 53 -14.66 -0.75 1.56
C PRO A 53 -14.39 -1.32 0.16
N TYR A 54 -13.63 -0.58 -0.68
CA TYR A 54 -13.34 -0.95 -2.06
C TYR A 54 -12.12 -1.88 -2.19
N PHE A 55 -11.26 -2.00 -1.17
CA PHE A 55 -10.02 -2.76 -1.29
C PHE A 55 -10.20 -4.27 -1.50
N ASN A 56 -11.34 -4.84 -1.09
CA ASN A 56 -11.64 -6.25 -1.39
C ASN A 56 -11.79 -6.47 -2.91
N MET A 57 -12.19 -5.46 -3.67
CA MET A 57 -12.34 -5.55 -5.13
C MET A 57 -10.99 -5.65 -5.85
N LEU A 58 -9.89 -5.21 -5.20
CA LEU A 58 -8.55 -5.29 -5.77
C LEU A 58 -7.97 -6.70 -5.79
N HIS A 59 -8.41 -7.58 -4.89
CA HIS A 59 -7.89 -8.94 -4.83
C HIS A 59 -8.10 -9.70 -6.14
N ASP A 60 -9.34 -9.71 -6.63
CA ASP A 60 -9.73 -10.51 -7.82
C ASP A 60 -9.19 -9.92 -9.14
N SER A 61 -8.58 -8.73 -9.08
CA SER A 61 -7.99 -8.06 -10.24
C SER A 61 -6.52 -8.44 -10.52
N GLY A 62 -5.87 -9.15 -9.59
CA GLY A 62 -4.42 -9.42 -9.66
C GLY A 62 -3.54 -8.25 -9.22
N ASN A 63 -4.12 -7.11 -8.82
CA ASN A 63 -3.40 -5.88 -8.43
C ASN A 63 -2.41 -6.09 -7.26
N TYR A 64 -2.60 -7.10 -6.41
CA TYR A 64 -1.72 -7.33 -5.25
C TYR A 64 -0.27 -7.66 -5.65
N SER A 65 -0.06 -8.29 -6.82
CA SER A 65 1.30 -8.56 -7.30
C SER A 65 2.01 -7.27 -7.69
N THR A 66 1.35 -6.39 -8.45
CA THR A 66 1.88 -5.06 -8.81
C THR A 66 2.07 -4.17 -7.59
N ALA A 67 1.13 -4.18 -6.64
CA ALA A 67 1.29 -3.43 -5.38
C ALA A 67 2.53 -3.90 -4.61
N ASN A 68 2.78 -5.22 -4.54
CA ASN A 68 3.98 -5.75 -3.89
C ASN A 68 5.29 -5.33 -4.56
N GLU A 69 5.32 -5.18 -5.89
CA GLU A 69 6.48 -4.61 -6.60
C GLU A 69 6.76 -3.18 -6.12
N HIS A 70 5.73 -2.33 -6.07
CA HIS A 70 5.87 -0.96 -5.55
C HIS A 70 6.23 -0.92 -4.07
N HIS A 71 5.72 -1.85 -3.24
CA HIS A 71 6.12 -1.96 -1.84
C HIS A 71 7.63 -2.28 -1.69
N GLN A 72 8.16 -3.14 -2.56
CA GLN A 72 9.60 -3.45 -2.60
C GLN A 72 10.41 -2.22 -3.03
N GLU A 73 9.94 -1.46 -4.02
CA GLU A 73 10.56 -0.18 -4.45
C GLU A 73 10.59 0.84 -3.30
N MET A 74 9.46 1.02 -2.59
CA MET A 74 9.38 1.90 -1.42
C MET A 74 10.40 1.50 -0.35
N PHE A 75 10.53 0.20 -0.07
CA PHE A 75 11.46 -0.30 0.94
C PHE A 75 12.92 -0.11 0.54
N ALA A 76 13.28 -0.35 -0.73
CA ALA A 76 14.61 -0.11 -1.25
C ALA A 76 14.97 1.39 -1.15
N ALA A 77 14.07 2.27 -1.59
CA ALA A 77 14.26 3.71 -1.51
C ALA A 77 14.40 4.21 -0.06
N LEU A 78 13.60 3.66 0.88
CA LEU A 78 13.72 3.97 2.31
C LEU A 78 15.08 3.53 2.88
N ARG A 79 15.58 2.35 2.50
CA ARG A 79 16.91 1.86 2.91
C ARG A 79 18.01 2.79 2.44
N ASP A 80 17.88 3.28 1.20
CA ASP A 80 18.87 4.15 0.55
C ASP A 80 18.68 5.63 0.94
N ARG A 81 17.67 5.94 1.78
CA ARG A 81 17.30 7.28 2.26
C ARG A 81 16.95 8.26 1.14
N ASP A 82 16.40 7.76 0.04
CA ASP A 82 15.98 8.56 -1.10
C ASP A 82 14.51 8.96 -0.96
N GLY A 83 14.27 10.17 -0.43
CA GLY A 83 12.92 10.67 -0.20
C GLY A 83 12.08 10.87 -1.47
N GLU A 84 12.70 11.26 -2.59
CA GLU A 84 11.94 11.44 -3.84
C GLU A 84 11.57 10.09 -4.47
N ALA A 85 12.45 9.09 -4.39
CA ALA A 85 12.12 7.74 -4.83
C ALA A 85 11.01 7.10 -3.96
N VAL A 86 11.01 7.30 -2.64
CA VAL A 86 9.91 6.83 -1.77
C VAL A 86 8.59 7.47 -2.17
N LYS A 87 8.58 8.79 -2.38
CA LYS A 87 7.40 9.53 -2.82
C LYS A 87 6.88 9.06 -4.17
N ALA A 88 7.78 8.80 -5.13
CA ALA A 88 7.42 8.29 -6.44
C ALA A 88 6.79 6.88 -6.34
N ALA A 89 7.40 5.98 -5.57
CA ALA A 89 6.89 4.61 -5.39
C ALA A 89 5.53 4.58 -4.67
N VAL A 90 5.35 5.37 -3.59
CA VAL A 90 4.05 5.51 -2.90
C VAL A 90 2.97 5.99 -3.87
N ARG A 91 3.30 6.97 -4.71
CA ARG A 91 2.35 7.48 -5.70
C ARG A 91 1.99 6.42 -6.75
N ALA A 92 2.99 5.70 -7.27
CA ALA A 92 2.77 4.66 -8.28
C ALA A 92 1.84 3.55 -7.77
N ASP A 93 2.03 3.09 -6.53
CA ASP A 93 1.16 2.12 -5.88
C ASP A 93 -0.31 2.60 -5.81
N ILE A 94 -0.51 3.82 -5.30
CA ILE A 94 -1.86 4.41 -5.17
C ILE A 94 -2.51 4.60 -6.54
N ASP A 95 -1.77 5.13 -7.53
CA ASP A 95 -2.27 5.37 -8.88
C ASP A 95 -2.63 4.04 -9.60
N ALA A 96 -1.84 2.98 -9.40
CA ALA A 96 -2.12 1.65 -9.94
C ALA A 96 -3.43 1.09 -9.36
N ALA A 97 -3.59 1.09 -8.04
CA ALA A 97 -4.81 0.64 -7.38
C ALA A 97 -6.03 1.48 -7.79
N PHE A 98 -5.88 2.80 -7.91
CA PHE A 98 -6.94 3.70 -8.36
C PHE A 98 -7.43 3.36 -9.77
N ASN A 99 -6.50 3.13 -10.72
CA ASN A 99 -6.85 2.80 -12.09
C ASN A 99 -7.66 1.50 -12.19
N VAL A 100 -7.30 0.49 -11.38
CA VAL A 100 -8.07 -0.76 -11.29
C VAL A 100 -9.46 -0.49 -10.73
N LEU A 101 -9.58 0.21 -9.60
CA LEU A 101 -10.88 0.48 -8.97
C LEU A 101 -11.82 1.26 -9.90
N VAL A 102 -11.32 2.29 -10.59
CA VAL A 102 -12.12 3.05 -11.56
C VAL A 102 -12.53 2.18 -12.75
N GLY A 103 -11.70 1.22 -13.16
CA GLY A 103 -12.07 0.24 -14.19
C GLY A 103 -13.20 -0.69 -13.76
N LEU A 104 -13.26 -1.05 -12.47
CA LEU A 104 -14.26 -1.97 -11.90
C LEU A 104 -15.60 -1.29 -11.56
N LEU A 105 -15.61 0.03 -11.36
CA LEU A 105 -16.79 0.80 -10.96
C LEU A 105 -17.53 1.45 -12.15
N LYS A 106 -17.06 1.22 -13.38
CA LYS A 106 -17.73 1.63 -14.62
C LYS A 106 -18.65 0.52 -15.11
#